data_AF-A0A231VE54-F1
#
_entry.id   AF-A0A231VE54-F1
#
_cell.length_a   1.000
_cell.length_b   1.000
_cell.length_c   1.000
_cell.angle_alpha   90.00
_cell.angle_beta   90.00
_cell.angle_gamma   90.00
#
_symmetry.space_group_name_H-M   'P 1'
#
loop_
_entity.id
_entity.type
_entity.pdbx_description
1 polymer ?
#
loop_
_entity_poly.entity_id
_entity_poly.type
_entity_poly.pdbx_seq_one_letter_code
_entity_poly.pdbx_strand_id
1 'polypeptide(L)'
;MLKKLFSLLLVMLISVSTFNCIYASEVQTDSSPFYEEKGQVVFDSVKLTNKNGRIEIQKSTNVEQSQKLSQKLDDPDIQDILSKYMGEGKTPVAIGWTKVYLKDSKDSNNNIGVVPMTMEDVERLSGNIASPNAASGTPTVKGNFTLYTLVGYDNYDPTALFAESIGKWNGGQYGSNGPASDNDDFMTITWPNGYVLTSSTVFGDCSGPYKKDEAYSSVVWGFGEESGEVILASNGRNDNSSGTRKWVSKYVHTWAETVPSFNISLTDVGITLTNSSASWQIASSLIY
;
A
#
# COMPACT_ATOMS: atom_id res chain seq x y z
N MET A 1 45.11 -25.37 33.63
CA MET A 1 45.41 -25.64 32.20
C MET A 1 44.37 -26.63 31.70
N LEU A 2 43.36 -26.21 30.92
CA LEU A 2 43.33 -26.03 29.46
C LEU A 2 43.03 -27.35 28.69
N LYS A 3 41.90 -27.37 27.95
CA LYS A 3 41.59 -28.12 26.70
C LYS A 3 41.33 -29.64 26.85
N LYS A 4 40.38 -30.33 26.17
CA LYS A 4 39.40 -30.12 25.07
C LYS A 4 38.47 -31.36 25.11
N LEU A 5 37.14 -31.26 25.03
CA LEU A 5 36.28 -31.28 23.82
C LEU A 5 36.45 -32.50 22.88
N PHE A 6 35.37 -33.27 22.67
CA PHE A 6 34.61 -33.44 21.41
C PHE A 6 33.63 -34.62 21.59
N SER A 7 32.33 -34.35 21.79
CA SER A 7 31.29 -34.33 20.75
C SER A 7 30.69 -35.71 20.44
N LEU A 8 29.70 -36.10 21.26
CA LEU A 8 28.58 -36.93 20.79
C LEU A 8 27.35 -36.01 20.70
N LEU A 9 27.40 -35.06 19.75
CA LEU A 9 26.20 -34.36 19.31
C LEU A 9 25.48 -35.31 18.35
N LEU A 10 24.58 -36.12 18.91
CA LEU A 10 23.61 -36.88 18.13
C LEU A 10 22.86 -35.86 17.27
N VAL A 11 23.01 -36.05 15.96
CA VAL A 11 22.40 -35.29 14.89
C VAL A 11 20.87 -35.41 15.02
N MET A 12 20.27 -34.55 15.84
CA MET A 12 18.94 -34.05 15.58
C MET A 12 19.09 -33.07 14.41
N LEU A 13 19.12 -33.66 13.22
CA LEU A 13 18.61 -33.03 12.02
C LEU A 13 17.10 -32.84 12.25
N ILE A 14 16.74 -31.93 13.16
CA ILE A 14 15.51 -31.18 12.98
C ILE A 14 15.83 -30.39 11.73
N SER A 15 15.33 -30.92 10.61
CA SER A 15 14.90 -30.12 9.49
C SER A 15 14.08 -28.96 10.07
N VAL A 16 14.78 -27.90 10.46
CA VAL A 16 14.24 -26.56 10.39
C VAL A 16 13.99 -26.40 8.90
N SER A 17 12.84 -26.90 8.48
CA SER A 17 12.13 -26.33 7.37
C SER A 17 11.97 -24.88 7.81
N THR A 18 12.94 -24.06 7.40
CA THR A 18 12.72 -22.66 7.17
C THR A 18 11.62 -22.64 6.13
N PHE A 19 10.38 -22.82 6.58
CA PHE A 19 9.25 -22.22 5.93
C PHE A 19 9.65 -20.75 5.89
N ASN A 20 10.10 -20.36 4.71
CA ASN A 20 10.20 -18.97 4.33
C ASN A 20 8.80 -18.42 4.56
N CYS A 21 8.54 -17.90 5.77
CA CYS A 21 7.81 -16.67 5.86
C CYS A 21 8.58 -15.77 4.90
N ILE A 22 8.07 -15.60 3.68
CA ILE A 22 8.58 -14.59 2.77
C ILE A 22 8.27 -13.28 3.51
N TYR A 23 9.18 -12.90 4.40
CA TYR A 23 9.48 -11.52 4.69
C TYR A 23 9.95 -11.00 3.35
N ALA A 24 9.01 -10.58 2.51
CA ALA A 24 9.37 -9.88 1.30
C ALA A 24 10.15 -8.66 1.78
N SER A 25 11.44 -8.66 1.47
CA SER A 25 12.26 -7.46 1.55
C SER A 25 11.46 -6.36 0.88
N GLU A 26 11.16 -5.31 1.64
CA GLU A 26 10.53 -4.11 1.15
C GLU A 26 11.18 -3.74 -0.18
N VAL A 27 10.36 -3.45 -1.18
CA VAL A 27 10.86 -2.76 -2.35
C VAL A 27 11.34 -1.41 -1.83
N GLN A 28 12.65 -1.29 -1.64
CA GLN A 28 13.34 -0.01 -1.63
C GLN A 28 13.02 0.64 -2.97
N THR A 29 11.95 1.40 -3.01
CA THR A 29 11.86 2.55 -3.90
C THR A 29 13.00 3.47 -3.46
N ASP A 30 13.97 3.66 -4.33
CA ASP A 30 15.12 4.55 -4.17
C ASP A 30 14.77 5.76 -3.28
N SER A 31 15.43 5.85 -2.11
CA SER A 31 15.39 6.96 -1.15
C SER A 31 14.13 7.83 -1.21
N SER A 32 12.98 7.31 -0.76
CA SER A 32 11.83 8.19 -0.48
C SER A 32 12.29 9.24 0.54
N PRO A 33 12.08 10.56 0.28
CA PRO A 33 12.40 11.59 1.25
C PRO A 33 11.45 11.56 2.46
N PHE A 34 10.41 10.72 2.40
CA PHE A 34 9.33 10.65 3.37
C PHE A 34 9.52 9.53 4.38
N TYR A 35 8.97 9.73 5.57
CA TYR A 35 8.76 8.66 6.54
C TYR A 35 7.57 7.79 6.08
N GLU A 36 7.83 6.51 5.87
CA GLU A 36 6.86 5.54 5.35
C GLU A 36 6.77 4.32 6.28
N GLU A 37 5.57 3.99 6.72
CA GLU A 37 5.27 2.70 7.36
C GLU A 37 4.81 1.72 6.29
N LYS A 38 5.62 0.71 6.01
CA LYS A 38 5.32 -0.32 5.01
C LYS A 38 5.02 -1.64 5.66
N GLY A 39 4.27 -2.47 4.95
CA GLY A 39 4.08 -3.85 5.33
C GLY A 39 3.31 -4.64 4.29
N GLN A 40 3.32 -5.95 4.48
CA GLN A 40 2.47 -6.85 3.72
C GLN A 40 2.08 -8.06 4.55
N VAL A 41 0.98 -8.69 4.15
CA VAL A 41 0.47 -9.93 4.71
C VAL A 41 0.03 -10.84 3.57
N VAL A 42 0.52 -12.08 3.58
CA VAL A 42 0.11 -13.14 2.65
C VAL A 42 -0.74 -14.15 3.42
N PHE A 43 -1.92 -14.45 2.89
CA PHE A 43 -2.94 -15.29 3.51
C PHE A 43 -2.89 -16.75 3.06
N ASP A 44 -2.15 -17.12 2.00
CA ASP A 44 -2.13 -18.48 1.41
C ASP A 44 -1.94 -19.64 2.37
N SER A 45 -1.17 -19.43 3.44
CA SER A 45 -0.89 -20.44 4.46
C SER A 45 -1.99 -20.59 5.51
N VAL A 46 -3.02 -19.75 5.48
CA VAL A 46 -4.13 -19.77 6.43
C VAL A 46 -5.47 -19.64 5.74
N LYS A 47 -6.50 -20.25 6.31
CA LYS A 47 -7.85 -20.01 5.84
C LYS A 47 -8.47 -18.90 6.67
N LEU A 48 -8.91 -17.82 6.02
CA LEU A 48 -9.67 -16.75 6.68
C LEU A 48 -11.16 -17.09 6.68
N THR A 49 -11.87 -16.65 7.72
CA THR A 49 -13.34 -16.69 7.78
C THR A 49 -13.88 -15.35 8.22
N ASN A 50 -14.96 -14.90 7.60
CA ASN A 50 -15.73 -13.75 8.05
C ASN A 50 -16.85 -14.24 8.98
N LYS A 51 -16.77 -13.91 10.27
CA LYS A 51 -17.82 -14.17 11.26
C LYS A 51 -18.43 -12.85 11.70
N ASN A 52 -19.62 -12.54 11.17
CA ASN A 52 -20.38 -11.33 11.51
C ASN A 52 -19.58 -10.03 11.30
N GLY A 53 -18.82 -9.92 10.20
CA GLY A 53 -18.02 -8.73 9.88
C GLY A 53 -16.63 -8.71 10.54
N ARG A 54 -16.25 -9.78 11.26
CA ARG A 54 -14.91 -9.95 11.82
C ARG A 54 -14.15 -11.02 11.07
N ILE A 55 -12.97 -10.69 10.57
CA ILE A 55 -12.05 -11.65 9.94
C ILE A 55 -11.25 -12.38 11.01
N GLU A 56 -11.37 -13.71 10.98
CA GLU A 56 -10.68 -14.63 11.88
C GLU A 56 -9.88 -15.67 11.09
N ILE A 57 -8.78 -16.15 11.68
CA ILE A 57 -8.00 -17.28 11.17
C ILE A 57 -8.72 -18.58 11.55
N GLN A 58 -9.15 -19.34 10.55
CA GLN A 58 -9.68 -20.69 10.75
C GLN A 58 -8.53 -21.64 11.12
N LYS A 59 -8.47 -22.01 12.40
CA LYS A 59 -7.64 -23.05 13.02
C LYS A 59 -6.43 -23.49 12.18
N SER A 60 -5.30 -22.83 12.41
CA SER A 60 -4.02 -23.17 11.79
C SER A 60 -3.24 -24.17 12.65
N THR A 61 -2.45 -25.02 12.01
CA THR A 61 -1.48 -25.91 12.67
C THR A 61 -0.17 -25.18 13.04
N ASN A 62 0.03 -23.96 12.53
CA ASN A 62 1.20 -23.12 12.83
C ASN A 62 0.81 -21.97 13.76
N VAL A 63 1.01 -22.18 15.07
CA VAL A 63 0.57 -21.25 16.13
C VAL A 63 1.32 -19.92 16.07
N GLU A 64 2.64 -19.93 15.86
CA GLU A 64 3.45 -18.70 15.83
C GLU A 64 3.07 -17.81 14.63
N GLN A 65 2.91 -18.41 13.47
CA GLN A 65 2.46 -17.70 12.27
C GLN A 65 1.06 -17.11 12.45
N SER A 66 0.17 -17.87 13.10
CA SER A 66 -1.19 -17.41 13.38
C SER A 66 -1.20 -16.23 14.34
N GLN A 67 -0.35 -16.24 15.37
CA GLN A 67 -0.25 -15.13 16.32
C GLN A 67 0.27 -13.85 15.64
N LYS A 68 1.32 -13.95 14.82
CA LYS A 68 1.83 -12.80 14.05
C LYS A 68 0.78 -12.26 13.08
N LEU A 69 0.05 -13.14 12.41
CA LEU A 69 -1.02 -12.76 11.50
C LEU A 69 -2.20 -12.13 12.24
N SER A 70 -2.61 -12.67 13.39
CA SER A 70 -3.67 -12.10 14.22
C SER A 70 -3.35 -10.66 14.62
N GLN A 71 -2.12 -10.35 15.01
CA GLN A 71 -1.72 -8.98 15.34
C GLN A 71 -1.86 -8.02 14.16
N LYS A 72 -1.64 -8.48 12.92
CA LYS A 72 -1.86 -7.66 11.71
C LYS A 72 -3.33 -7.53 11.36
N LEU A 73 -4.11 -8.58 11.63
CA LEU A 73 -5.57 -8.55 11.53
C LEU A 73 -6.21 -7.73 12.66
N ASP A 74 -5.51 -7.30 13.69
CA ASP A 74 -6.07 -6.37 14.69
C ASP A 74 -6.09 -4.92 14.18
N ASP A 75 -5.48 -4.64 13.02
CA ASP A 75 -5.62 -3.36 12.34
C ASP A 75 -7.07 -3.20 11.81
N PRO A 76 -7.80 -2.15 12.23
CA PRO A 76 -9.20 -1.97 11.87
C PRO A 76 -9.40 -1.73 10.37
N ASP A 77 -8.46 -1.04 9.70
CA ASP A 77 -8.57 -0.78 8.26
C ASP A 77 -8.41 -2.09 7.48
N ILE A 78 -7.46 -2.94 7.88
CA ILE A 78 -7.30 -4.27 7.28
C ILE A 78 -8.54 -5.15 7.53
N GLN A 79 -9.13 -5.10 8.73
CA GLN A 79 -10.38 -5.83 9.02
C GLN A 79 -11.52 -5.39 8.12
N ASP A 80 -11.75 -4.08 8.00
CA ASP A 80 -12.85 -3.53 7.22
C ASP A 80 -12.70 -3.86 5.73
N ILE A 81 -11.49 -3.69 5.18
CA ILE A 81 -11.15 -4.06 3.80
C ILE A 81 -11.45 -5.55 3.57
N LEU A 82 -10.85 -6.44 4.36
CA LEU A 82 -11.02 -7.88 4.14
C LEU A 82 -12.48 -8.34 4.35
N SER A 83 -13.19 -7.77 5.33
CA SER A 83 -14.60 -8.05 5.58
C SER A 83 -15.49 -7.67 4.42
N LYS A 84 -15.26 -6.51 3.79
CA LYS A 84 -15.95 -6.08 2.57
C LYS A 84 -15.78 -7.10 1.45
N TYR A 85 -14.53 -7.40 1.06
CA TYR A 85 -14.28 -8.28 -0.08
C TYR A 85 -14.72 -9.73 0.17
N MET A 86 -14.51 -10.26 1.37
CA MET A 86 -15.03 -11.59 1.70
C MET A 86 -16.56 -11.64 1.73
N GLY A 87 -17.22 -10.53 2.09
CA GLY A 87 -18.68 -10.38 2.00
C GLY A 87 -19.21 -10.33 0.56
N GLU A 88 -18.41 -9.80 -0.37
CA GLU A 88 -18.69 -9.78 -1.82
C GLU A 88 -18.45 -11.14 -2.50
N GLY A 89 -18.03 -12.17 -1.76
CA GLY A 89 -17.71 -13.47 -2.33
C GLY A 89 -16.33 -13.52 -2.99
N LYS A 90 -15.40 -12.64 -2.62
CA LYS A 90 -13.99 -12.72 -3.04
C LYS A 90 -13.13 -13.43 -1.99
N THR A 91 -11.99 -13.94 -2.41
CA THR A 91 -10.98 -14.53 -1.53
C THR A 91 -9.67 -13.76 -1.64
N PRO A 92 -9.42 -12.82 -0.71
CA PRO A 92 -8.12 -12.17 -0.57
C PRO A 92 -7.00 -13.18 -0.33
N VAL A 93 -5.88 -13.01 -1.03
CA VAL A 93 -4.68 -13.85 -0.85
C VAL A 93 -3.51 -13.08 -0.30
N ALA A 94 -3.44 -11.78 -0.52
CA ALA A 94 -2.45 -10.94 0.13
C ALA A 94 -2.85 -9.46 0.09
N ILE A 95 -2.36 -8.70 1.06
CA ILE A 95 -2.51 -7.25 1.15
C ILE A 95 -1.17 -6.61 1.52
N GLY A 96 -0.73 -5.63 0.74
CA GLY A 96 0.42 -4.76 1.02
C GLY A 96 -0.04 -3.34 1.32
N TRP A 97 0.74 -2.56 2.07
CA TRP A 97 0.43 -1.17 2.34
C TRP A 97 1.66 -0.29 2.45
N THR A 98 1.44 1.01 2.23
CA THR A 98 2.38 2.08 2.56
C THR A 98 1.58 3.22 3.15
N LYS A 99 1.96 3.64 4.36
CA LYS A 99 1.31 4.70 5.11
C LYS A 99 2.28 5.85 5.33
N VAL A 100 1.78 7.06 5.12
CA VAL A 100 2.52 8.32 5.34
C VAL A 100 1.72 9.24 6.26
N TYR A 101 2.43 9.97 7.11
CA TYR A 101 1.85 11.02 7.94
C TYR A 101 1.97 12.35 7.24
N LEU A 102 0.99 13.23 7.45
CA LEU A 102 0.84 14.44 6.65
C LEU A 102 1.07 15.70 7.50
N LYS A 103 1.68 16.72 6.87
CA LYS A 103 1.86 18.06 7.41
C LYS A 103 1.44 19.12 6.39
N ASP A 104 1.18 20.33 6.87
CA ASP A 104 1.00 21.50 6.00
C ASP A 104 2.28 21.79 5.21
N SER A 105 2.11 22.12 3.94
CA SER A 105 3.13 22.66 3.06
C SER A 105 2.60 23.87 2.33
N LYS A 106 3.50 24.69 1.81
CA LYS A 106 3.17 25.82 0.94
C LYS A 106 3.88 25.64 -0.39
N ASP A 107 3.15 25.81 -1.48
CA ASP A 107 3.75 25.85 -2.81
C ASP A 107 4.46 27.21 -3.06
N SER A 108 5.08 27.33 -4.24
CA SER A 108 5.75 28.57 -4.67
C SER A 108 4.82 29.80 -4.77
N ASN A 109 3.51 29.58 -4.82
CA ASN A 109 2.47 30.62 -4.88
C ASN A 109 1.82 30.88 -3.50
N ASN A 110 2.37 30.30 -2.41
CA ASN A 110 1.88 30.41 -1.04
C ASN A 110 0.49 29.78 -0.81
N ASN A 111 0.06 28.89 -1.72
CA ASN A 111 -1.10 28.02 -1.53
C ASN A 111 -0.77 26.94 -0.50
N ILE A 112 -1.71 26.65 0.39
CA ILE A 112 -1.53 25.62 1.42
C ILE A 112 -2.00 24.28 0.85
N GLY A 113 -1.13 23.28 0.91
CA GLY A 113 -1.43 21.88 0.61
C GLY A 113 -0.90 20.96 1.70
N VAL A 114 -1.06 19.65 1.51
CA VAL A 114 -0.57 18.63 2.45
C VAL A 114 0.50 17.76 1.81
N VAL A 115 1.58 17.53 2.55
CA VAL A 115 2.70 16.68 2.11
C VAL A 115 3.03 15.61 3.15
N PRO A 116 3.57 14.46 2.73
CA PRO A 116 4.15 13.49 3.63
C PRO A 116 5.27 14.11 4.46
N MET A 117 5.32 13.72 5.73
CA MET A 117 6.38 14.08 6.64
C MET A 117 7.66 13.36 6.26
N THR A 118 8.79 14.06 6.38
CA THR A 118 10.13 13.47 6.22
C THR A 118 10.56 12.71 7.48
N MET A 119 11.62 11.92 7.39
CA MET A 119 12.23 11.28 8.58
C MET A 119 12.57 12.32 9.66
N GLU A 120 13.15 13.45 9.25
CA GLU A 120 13.54 14.54 10.16
C GLU A 120 12.32 15.17 10.86
N ASP A 121 11.19 15.30 10.16
CA ASP A 121 9.95 15.81 10.75
C ASP A 121 9.44 14.89 11.87
N VAL A 122 9.53 13.57 11.67
CA VAL A 122 9.13 12.57 12.68
C VAL A 122 10.12 12.53 13.85
N GLU A 123 11.42 12.63 13.58
CA GLU A 123 12.45 12.73 14.62
C GLU A 123 12.23 13.97 15.51
N ARG A 124 11.92 15.13 14.90
CA ARG A 124 11.58 16.37 15.62
C ARG A 124 10.34 16.22 16.51
N LEU A 125 9.34 15.43 16.11
CA LEU A 125 8.20 15.12 16.97
C LEU A 125 8.60 14.23 18.16
N SER A 126 9.44 13.23 17.92
CA SER A 126 9.87 12.29 18.97
C SER A 126 10.84 12.92 19.99
N GLY A 127 11.63 13.91 19.58
CA GLY A 127 12.64 14.58 20.42
C GLY A 127 12.12 15.66 21.37
N ASN A 128 10.88 16.15 21.20
CA ASN A 128 10.35 17.31 21.93
C ASN A 128 9.62 16.99 23.26
N ILE A 129 9.93 15.86 23.91
CA ILE A 129 9.35 15.48 25.21
C ILE A 129 9.77 16.44 26.35
N ALA A 130 10.73 17.35 26.13
CA ALA A 130 11.31 18.20 27.18
C ALA A 130 11.47 19.69 26.82
N SER A 131 10.44 20.38 26.31
CA SER A 131 10.21 21.82 26.56
C SER A 131 8.99 22.36 25.78
N PRO A 132 7.88 22.73 26.44
CA PRO A 132 6.70 23.28 25.77
C PRO A 132 6.87 24.69 25.20
N ASN A 133 8.00 25.35 25.44
CA ASN A 133 8.22 26.74 25.06
C ASN A 133 9.41 26.85 24.11
N ALA A 134 9.10 27.21 22.87
CA ALA A 134 10.02 27.67 21.82
C ALA A 134 10.84 26.61 21.05
N ALA A 135 10.18 25.93 20.11
CA ALA A 135 10.83 25.55 18.86
C ALA A 135 9.92 25.91 17.67
N SER A 136 10.12 27.10 17.10
CA SER A 136 9.62 27.42 15.75
C SER A 136 10.15 26.34 14.79
N GLY A 137 9.26 25.57 14.17
CA GLY A 137 9.66 24.52 13.20
C GLY A 137 9.28 23.09 13.57
N THR A 138 8.49 22.86 14.63
CA THR A 138 7.85 21.55 14.84
C THR A 138 6.63 21.42 13.93
N PRO A 139 6.58 20.42 13.02
CA PRO A 139 5.45 20.28 12.10
C PRO A 139 4.17 19.87 12.84
N THR A 140 3.03 20.39 12.42
CA THR A 140 1.72 19.97 12.93
C THR A 140 1.23 18.77 12.12
N VAL A 141 0.94 17.64 12.80
CA VAL A 141 0.37 16.44 12.18
C VAL A 141 -1.07 16.73 11.78
N LYS A 142 -1.41 16.54 10.51
CA LYS A 142 -2.79 16.66 10.03
C LYS A 142 -3.56 15.34 10.13
N GLY A 143 -2.85 14.22 9.99
CA GLY A 143 -3.40 12.87 9.87
C GLY A 143 -2.51 12.03 8.97
N ASN A 144 -3.07 11.06 8.24
CA ASN A 144 -2.31 10.15 7.40
C ASN A 144 -3.03 9.76 6.11
N PHE A 145 -2.26 9.30 5.14
CA PHE A 145 -2.75 8.62 3.95
C PHE A 145 -2.14 7.21 3.91
N THR A 146 -2.97 6.21 3.63
CA THR A 146 -2.52 4.83 3.42
C THR A 146 -2.92 4.34 2.04
N LEU A 147 -1.96 3.83 1.28
CA LEU A 147 -2.17 3.13 0.03
C LEU A 147 -2.06 1.62 0.25
N TYR A 148 -3.17 0.91 0.07
CA TYR A 148 -3.20 -0.56 0.09
C TYR A 148 -3.13 -1.12 -1.33
N THR A 149 -2.47 -2.27 -1.45
CA THR A 149 -2.48 -3.14 -2.63
C THR A 149 -3.06 -4.49 -2.20
N LEU A 150 -4.30 -4.78 -2.59
CA LEU A 150 -5.01 -6.02 -2.26
C LEU A 150 -5.05 -6.92 -3.49
N VAL A 151 -4.80 -8.22 -3.35
CA VAL A 151 -4.99 -9.18 -4.46
C VAL A 151 -5.72 -10.41 -3.98
N GLY A 152 -6.44 -11.06 -4.90
CA GLY A 152 -7.21 -12.26 -4.59
C GLY A 152 -7.89 -12.86 -5.81
N TYR A 153 -8.76 -13.83 -5.52
CA TYR A 153 -9.58 -14.52 -6.51
C TYR A 153 -11.05 -14.16 -6.34
N ASP A 154 -11.78 -14.13 -7.45
CA ASP A 154 -13.24 -14.12 -7.41
C ASP A 154 -13.74 -15.57 -7.20
N ASN A 155 -14.61 -15.82 -6.21
CA ASN A 155 -15.09 -17.19 -5.98
C ASN A 155 -16.13 -17.64 -7.01
N TYR A 156 -16.73 -16.71 -7.77
CA TYR A 156 -17.69 -17.02 -8.82
C TYR A 156 -16.99 -17.41 -10.14
N ASP A 157 -15.74 -16.97 -10.33
CA ASP A 157 -14.86 -17.42 -11.41
C ASP A 157 -13.42 -17.62 -10.88
N PRO A 158 -13.03 -18.88 -10.58
CA PRO A 158 -11.69 -19.18 -10.06
C PRO A 158 -10.54 -18.84 -11.02
N THR A 159 -10.83 -18.55 -12.29
CA THR A 159 -9.84 -18.08 -13.27
C THR A 159 -9.70 -16.56 -13.28
N ALA A 160 -10.66 -15.85 -12.68
CA ALA A 160 -10.65 -14.41 -12.52
C ALA A 160 -9.91 -14.02 -11.24
N LEU A 161 -8.94 -13.15 -11.43
CA LEU A 161 -8.19 -12.50 -10.37
C LEU A 161 -8.67 -11.06 -10.25
N PHE A 162 -8.59 -10.52 -9.04
CA PHE A 162 -8.73 -9.09 -8.82
C PHE A 162 -7.48 -8.52 -8.15
N ALA A 163 -7.20 -7.26 -8.46
CA ALA A 163 -6.20 -6.46 -7.78
C ALA A 163 -6.75 -5.04 -7.49
N GLU A 164 -6.74 -4.75 -6.20
CA GLU A 164 -7.15 -3.57 -5.45
C GLU A 164 -6.06 -2.50 -5.26
N SER A 165 -6.12 -1.31 -5.84
CA SER A 165 -5.38 -0.17 -5.25
C SER A 165 -6.37 0.67 -4.45
N ILE A 166 -6.15 0.81 -3.15
CA ILE A 166 -7.07 1.49 -2.23
C ILE A 166 -6.31 2.63 -1.55
N GLY A 167 -6.63 3.87 -1.90
CA GLY A 167 -6.12 5.07 -1.23
C GLY A 167 -7.09 5.52 -0.15
N LYS A 168 -6.63 5.62 1.09
CA LYS A 168 -7.46 6.01 2.23
C LYS A 168 -6.85 7.18 2.99
N TRP A 169 -7.59 8.28 3.03
CA TRP A 169 -7.26 9.45 3.85
C TRP A 169 -7.87 9.31 5.25
N ASN A 170 -7.01 9.30 6.27
CA ASN A 170 -7.41 9.10 7.66
C ASN A 170 -7.14 10.36 8.49
N GLY A 171 -8.25 11.01 8.87
CA GLY A 171 -8.33 12.11 9.84
C GLY A 171 -7.87 13.46 9.29
N GLY A 172 -8.76 14.44 9.15
CA GLY A 172 -8.51 15.74 8.53
C GLY A 172 -9.45 15.98 7.33
N GLN A 173 -9.68 17.24 6.96
CA GLN A 173 -10.32 17.56 5.67
C GLN A 173 -9.21 17.66 4.63
N TYR A 174 -8.99 16.59 3.88
CA TYR A 174 -8.05 16.53 2.77
C TYR A 174 -8.86 16.59 1.50
N GLY A 175 -8.94 17.77 0.93
CA GLY A 175 -9.54 17.93 -0.37
C GLY A 175 -8.48 18.56 -1.27
N SER A 176 -8.43 18.12 -2.52
CA SER A 176 -7.90 18.88 -3.64
C SER A 176 -8.67 20.20 -3.86
N ASN A 177 -9.67 20.50 -3.03
CA ASN A 177 -10.17 21.85 -2.71
C ASN A 177 -9.11 22.79 -2.07
N GLY A 178 -7.83 22.51 -2.26
CA GLY A 178 -6.81 23.55 -2.32
C GLY A 178 -7.11 24.55 -3.45
N PRO A 179 -6.45 25.70 -3.50
CA PRO A 179 -6.93 26.94 -4.13
C PRO A 179 -7.13 26.96 -5.66
N ALA A 180 -6.97 25.84 -6.37
CA ALA A 180 -7.30 25.69 -7.78
C ALA A 180 -8.11 24.41 -7.99
N SER A 181 -9.39 24.57 -8.34
CA SER A 181 -10.43 23.55 -8.50
C SER A 181 -10.22 22.51 -9.61
N ASP A 182 -9.03 22.43 -10.20
CA ASP A 182 -8.80 21.82 -11.51
C ASP A 182 -7.64 20.80 -11.52
N ASN A 183 -7.20 20.31 -10.35
CA ASN A 183 -6.08 19.36 -10.25
C ASN A 183 -6.57 17.91 -10.05
N ASP A 184 -5.97 16.99 -10.80
CA ASP A 184 -6.24 15.55 -10.69
C ASP A 184 -5.21 14.87 -9.77
N ASP A 185 -5.70 13.96 -8.94
CA ASP A 185 -4.89 12.90 -8.36
C ASP A 185 -4.87 11.69 -9.29
N PHE A 186 -3.86 10.84 -9.13
CA PHE A 186 -3.68 9.68 -9.99
C PHE A 186 -3.44 8.42 -9.19
N MET A 187 -4.10 7.33 -9.61
CA MET A 187 -3.84 5.99 -9.12
C MET A 187 -3.40 5.09 -10.25
N THR A 188 -2.44 4.23 -9.93
CA THR A 188 -1.95 3.21 -10.86
C THR A 188 -2.01 1.86 -10.20
N ILE A 189 -2.24 0.83 -11.01
CA ILE A 189 -1.97 -0.55 -10.62
C ILE A 189 -1.22 -1.26 -11.75
N THR A 190 -0.18 -1.98 -11.37
CA THR A 190 0.65 -2.81 -12.26
C THR A 190 0.57 -4.24 -11.77
N TRP A 191 0.12 -5.11 -12.66
CA TRP A 191 0.08 -6.55 -12.49
C TRP A 191 1.43 -7.17 -12.84
N PRO A 192 1.78 -8.32 -12.24
CA PRO A 192 3.03 -9.02 -12.56
C PRO A 192 3.10 -9.43 -14.04
N ASN A 193 4.32 -9.69 -14.51
CA ASN A 193 4.52 -10.27 -15.84
C ASN A 193 3.84 -11.65 -15.95
N GLY A 194 3.25 -11.96 -17.11
CA GLY A 194 2.42 -13.14 -17.34
C GLY A 194 0.99 -13.02 -16.80
N TYR A 195 0.54 -11.80 -16.48
CA TYR A 195 -0.87 -11.50 -16.20
C TYR A 195 -1.40 -10.48 -17.21
N VAL A 196 -2.70 -10.56 -17.47
CA VAL A 196 -3.42 -9.63 -18.35
C VAL A 196 -4.44 -8.87 -17.54
N LEU A 197 -4.41 -7.55 -17.62
CA LEU A 197 -5.48 -6.70 -17.12
C LEU A 197 -6.64 -6.77 -18.12
N THR A 198 -7.82 -7.18 -17.66
CA THR A 198 -9.01 -7.32 -18.50
C THR A 198 -9.99 -6.17 -18.34
N SER A 199 -10.03 -5.56 -17.17
CA SER A 199 -10.88 -4.41 -16.88
C SER A 199 -10.33 -3.62 -15.70
N SER A 200 -10.60 -2.32 -15.67
CA SER A 200 -10.33 -1.47 -14.52
C SER A 200 -11.36 -0.36 -14.40
N THR A 201 -11.59 0.10 -13.17
CA THR A 201 -12.47 1.24 -12.86
C THR A 201 -12.03 1.91 -11.57
N VAL A 202 -12.25 3.22 -11.48
CA VAL A 202 -12.12 3.98 -10.22
C VAL A 202 -13.50 4.30 -9.66
N PHE A 203 -13.65 4.20 -8.34
CA PHE A 203 -14.84 4.61 -7.58
C PHE A 203 -14.46 4.98 -6.15
N GLY A 204 -15.41 5.53 -5.40
CA GLY A 204 -15.21 6.01 -4.03
C GLY A 204 -15.36 7.52 -3.94
N ASP A 205 -14.71 8.12 -2.95
CA ASP A 205 -14.70 9.56 -2.69
C ASP A 205 -13.79 10.27 -3.71
N CYS A 206 -14.30 10.43 -4.93
CA CYS A 206 -13.58 11.05 -6.05
C CYS A 206 -14.56 11.61 -7.09
N SER A 207 -14.10 12.59 -7.87
CA SER A 207 -14.88 13.23 -8.92
C SER A 207 -14.28 13.01 -10.31
N GLY A 208 -15.15 12.84 -11.31
CA GLY A 208 -14.78 12.76 -12.72
C GLY A 208 -13.69 11.72 -13.07
N PRO A 209 -13.69 10.49 -12.53
CA PRO A 209 -12.63 9.53 -12.80
C PRO A 209 -12.52 9.23 -14.30
N TYR A 210 -11.31 9.24 -14.83
CA TYR A 210 -11.03 8.94 -16.23
C TYR A 210 -9.76 8.09 -16.39
N LYS A 211 -9.78 7.20 -17.39
CA LYS A 211 -8.63 6.38 -17.73
C LYS A 211 -7.59 7.25 -18.45
N LYS A 212 -6.43 7.45 -17.82
CA LYS A 212 -5.35 8.29 -18.36
C LYS A 212 -4.48 7.53 -19.35
N ASP A 213 -4.14 6.29 -19.02
CA ASP A 213 -3.28 5.43 -19.85
C ASP A 213 -3.48 3.94 -19.46
N GLU A 214 -3.19 3.03 -20.38
CA GLU A 214 -3.36 1.58 -20.18
C GLU A 214 -2.38 0.78 -21.06
N ALA A 215 -1.80 -0.25 -20.48
CA ALA A 215 -1.01 -1.25 -21.17
C ALA A 215 -1.48 -2.66 -20.76
N TYR A 216 -0.79 -3.68 -21.28
CA TYR A 216 -1.15 -5.09 -21.12
C TYR A 216 -1.44 -5.53 -19.67
N SER A 217 -0.63 -5.05 -18.72
CA SER A 217 -0.67 -5.42 -17.31
C SER A 217 -0.81 -4.21 -16.38
N SER A 218 -1.01 -3.00 -16.90
CA SER A 218 -0.96 -1.78 -16.10
C SER A 218 -1.98 -0.77 -16.55
N VAL A 219 -2.48 0.02 -15.60
CA VAL A 219 -3.41 1.12 -15.90
C VAL A 219 -3.12 2.31 -15.01
N VAL A 220 -3.39 3.50 -15.54
CA VAL A 220 -3.35 4.78 -14.85
C VAL A 220 -4.73 5.43 -14.95
N TRP A 221 -5.27 5.84 -13.81
CA TRP A 221 -6.51 6.61 -13.73
C TRP A 221 -6.25 7.96 -13.07
N GLY A 222 -6.88 9.00 -13.61
CA GLY A 222 -6.95 10.33 -13.00
C GLY A 222 -8.33 10.60 -12.43
N PHE A 223 -8.42 11.42 -11.38
CA PHE A 223 -9.67 11.83 -10.74
C PHE A 223 -9.45 13.10 -9.90
N GLY A 224 -10.50 13.90 -9.69
CA GLY A 224 -10.46 14.95 -8.66
C GLY A 224 -10.61 14.33 -7.27
N GLU A 225 -9.71 14.66 -6.35
CA GLU A 225 -9.67 14.05 -5.00
C GLU A 225 -10.74 14.64 -4.08
N GLU A 226 -11.45 13.77 -3.37
CA GLU A 226 -12.33 14.12 -2.26
C GLU A 226 -11.85 13.40 -0.98
N SER A 227 -12.00 14.02 0.19
CA SER A 227 -11.60 13.40 1.46
C SER A 227 -12.26 12.03 1.63
N GLY A 228 -11.47 10.96 1.73
CA GLY A 228 -11.99 9.65 2.08
C GLY A 228 -11.26 8.49 1.40
N GLU A 229 -12.02 7.52 0.92
CA GLU A 229 -11.53 6.29 0.30
C GLU A 229 -11.76 6.31 -1.21
N VAL A 230 -10.68 6.17 -1.98
CA VAL A 230 -10.72 5.99 -3.43
C VAL A 230 -10.13 4.63 -3.79
N ILE A 231 -10.82 3.92 -4.69
CA ILE A 231 -10.47 2.56 -5.08
C ILE A 231 -10.31 2.50 -6.59
N LEU A 232 -9.13 2.08 -7.03
CA LEU A 232 -8.89 1.57 -8.38
C LEU A 232 -9.03 0.05 -8.34
N ALA A 233 -10.19 -0.44 -8.76
CA ALA A 233 -10.44 -1.86 -8.94
C ALA A 233 -9.94 -2.31 -10.31
N SER A 234 -9.23 -3.43 -10.34
CA SER A 234 -8.82 -4.07 -11.58
C SER A 234 -9.08 -5.57 -11.52
N ASN A 235 -9.47 -6.12 -12.65
CA ASN A 235 -9.62 -7.56 -12.85
C ASN A 235 -8.67 -8.01 -13.94
N GLY A 236 -8.27 -9.27 -13.85
CA GLY A 236 -7.35 -9.86 -14.79
C GLY A 236 -7.35 -11.37 -14.72
N ARG A 237 -6.46 -11.96 -15.50
CA ARG A 237 -6.25 -13.41 -15.54
C ARG A 237 -4.77 -13.73 -15.62
N ASN A 238 -4.43 -14.92 -15.15
CA ASN A 238 -3.11 -15.48 -15.34
C ASN A 238 -2.95 -15.93 -16.80
N ASP A 239 -1.95 -15.41 -17.50
CA ASP A 239 -1.60 -15.72 -18.87
C ASP A 239 -0.15 -16.26 -18.92
N ASN A 240 0.03 -17.38 -18.21
CA ASN A 240 1.27 -18.16 -18.09
C ASN A 240 2.36 -17.58 -17.17
N SER A 241 1.97 -16.99 -16.04
CA SER A 241 2.94 -16.55 -15.03
C SER A 241 3.62 -17.73 -14.33
N SER A 242 4.96 -17.67 -14.27
CA SER A 242 5.80 -18.54 -13.45
C SER A 242 6.83 -17.68 -12.71
N GLY A 243 6.97 -17.88 -11.40
CA GLY A 243 7.92 -17.13 -10.57
C GLY A 243 7.24 -16.13 -9.63
N THR A 244 8.06 -15.24 -9.04
CA THR A 244 7.63 -14.22 -8.07
C THR A 244 6.65 -13.24 -8.71
N ARG A 245 5.48 -13.07 -8.10
CA ARG A 245 4.41 -12.21 -8.61
C ARG A 245 4.42 -10.91 -7.82
N LYS A 246 4.74 -9.81 -8.47
CA LYS A 246 4.79 -8.48 -7.85
C LYS A 246 3.67 -7.60 -8.41
N TRP A 247 2.75 -7.18 -7.54
CA TRP A 247 1.80 -6.11 -7.82
C TRP A 247 2.34 -4.80 -7.26
N VAL A 248 2.11 -3.71 -7.99
CA VAL A 248 2.53 -2.36 -7.56
C VAL A 248 1.36 -1.41 -7.75
N SER A 249 0.95 -0.77 -6.66
CA SER A 249 0.05 0.38 -6.68
C SER A 249 0.87 1.66 -6.49
N LYS A 250 0.52 2.72 -7.21
CA LYS A 250 1.07 4.07 -6.95
C LYS A 250 -0.05 5.07 -6.81
N TYR A 251 0.14 6.03 -5.92
CA TYR A 251 -0.72 7.18 -5.74
C TYR A 251 0.11 8.44 -5.98
N VAL A 252 -0.44 9.38 -6.74
CA VAL A 252 0.13 10.71 -6.95
C VAL A 252 -0.89 11.73 -6.49
N HIS A 253 -0.51 12.54 -5.51
CA HIS A 253 -1.27 13.70 -5.10
C HIS A 253 -0.77 14.94 -5.84
N THR A 254 -1.68 15.76 -6.37
CA THR A 254 -1.37 17.08 -6.91
C THR A 254 -2.32 18.13 -6.30
N TRP A 255 -1.75 19.25 -5.82
CA TRP A 255 -2.55 20.36 -5.24
C TRP A 255 -2.22 21.73 -5.83
N ALA A 256 -1.35 21.76 -6.84
CA ALA A 256 -1.23 22.86 -7.79
C ALA A 256 -0.94 22.27 -9.18
N GLU A 257 -1.12 23.08 -10.23
CA GLU A 257 -0.96 22.67 -11.63
C GLU A 257 0.36 21.90 -11.84
N THR A 258 0.23 20.58 -11.85
CA THR A 258 1.32 19.65 -12.08
C THR A 258 0.84 18.71 -13.16
N VAL A 259 1.64 18.58 -14.22
CA VAL A 259 1.36 17.61 -15.28
C VAL A 259 2.25 16.40 -15.04
N PRO A 260 1.78 15.36 -14.33
CA PRO A 260 2.53 14.12 -14.22
C PRO A 260 2.66 13.46 -15.59
N SER A 261 3.84 12.92 -15.86
CA SER A 261 4.09 12.10 -17.03
C SER A 261 4.27 10.65 -16.60
N PHE A 262 3.60 9.76 -17.31
CA PHE A 262 3.59 8.33 -17.02
C PHE A 262 4.33 7.60 -18.14
N ASN A 263 5.17 6.65 -17.75
CA ASN A 263 5.85 5.73 -18.66
C ASN A 263 5.52 4.31 -18.20
N ILE A 264 4.67 3.63 -18.96
CA ILE A 264 4.27 2.27 -18.62
C ILE A 264 5.28 1.27 -19.19
N SER A 265 5.82 0.44 -18.31
CA SER A 265 6.65 -0.73 -18.67
C SER A 265 5.91 -2.03 -18.31
N LEU A 266 6.44 -3.16 -18.76
CA LEU A 266 5.88 -4.49 -18.44
C LEU A 266 5.84 -4.81 -16.96
N THR A 267 6.65 -4.14 -16.14
CA THR A 267 6.85 -4.48 -14.72
C THR A 267 6.58 -3.33 -13.75
N ASP A 268 6.36 -2.12 -14.26
CA ASP A 268 6.12 -0.93 -13.44
C ASP A 268 5.57 0.24 -14.27
N VAL A 269 4.89 1.17 -13.63
CA VAL A 269 4.55 2.48 -14.18
C VAL A 269 5.55 3.51 -13.65
N GLY A 270 6.48 3.96 -14.49
CA GLY A 270 7.34 5.09 -14.19
C GLY A 270 6.53 6.38 -14.12
N ILE A 271 6.76 7.19 -13.08
CA ILE A 271 6.07 8.47 -12.89
C ILE A 271 7.13 9.55 -12.79
N THR A 272 7.03 10.57 -13.65
CA THR A 272 7.89 11.75 -13.60
C THR A 272 7.03 12.98 -13.31
N LEU A 273 7.35 13.66 -12.20
CA LEU A 273 6.68 14.86 -11.72
C LEU A 273 7.54 16.08 -12.06
N THR A 274 7.00 17.02 -12.84
CA THR A 274 7.71 18.22 -13.31
C THR A 274 7.75 19.35 -12.27
N ASN A 275 6.90 19.29 -11.22
CA ASN A 275 6.87 20.25 -10.12
C ASN A 275 6.75 19.52 -8.76
N SER A 276 7.88 19.08 -8.21
CA SER A 276 7.92 18.31 -6.95
C SER A 276 7.54 19.10 -5.69
N SER A 277 7.36 20.42 -5.80
CA SER A 277 6.93 21.26 -4.67
C SER A 277 5.41 21.30 -4.47
N ALA A 278 4.65 20.87 -5.48
CA ALA A 278 3.19 20.89 -5.52
C ALA A 278 2.56 19.50 -5.75
N SER A 279 3.39 18.46 -5.63
CA SER A 279 2.98 17.07 -5.79
C SER A 279 3.81 16.15 -4.91
N TRP A 280 3.26 14.99 -4.58
CA TRP A 280 4.02 13.88 -4.00
C TRP A 280 3.46 12.57 -4.50
N GLN A 281 4.26 11.51 -4.37
CA GLN A 281 3.82 10.16 -4.71
C GLN A 281 4.25 9.16 -3.64
N ILE A 282 3.46 8.11 -3.48
CA ILE A 282 3.84 6.92 -2.72
C ILE A 282 3.52 5.67 -3.53
N ALA A 283 4.21 4.57 -3.22
CA ALA A 283 3.99 3.29 -3.85
C ALA A 283 3.79 2.22 -2.78
N SER A 284 2.80 1.36 -2.99
CA SER A 284 2.59 0.14 -2.23
C SER A 284 2.87 -1.04 -3.15
N SER A 285 3.64 -2.01 -2.68
CA SER A 285 3.94 -3.20 -3.46
C SER A 285 3.65 -4.46 -2.68
N LEU A 286 3.22 -5.48 -3.40
CA LEU A 286 2.90 -6.78 -2.84
C LEU A 286 3.64 -7.85 -3.63
N ILE A 287 4.39 -8.69 -2.93
CA ILE A 287 5.09 -9.83 -3.52
C ILE A 287 4.43 -11.11 -3.01
N TYR A 288 3.97 -11.93 -3.96
CA TYR A 288 3.24 -13.18 -3.76
C TYR A 288 3.76 -14.30 -4.67
#